data_AF-A0A355L425-F1
#
_entry.id   AF-A0A355L425-F1
#
_cell.length_a   1.000
_cell.length_b   1.000
_cell.length_c   1.000
_cell.angle_alpha   90.00
_cell.angle_beta   90.00
_cell.angle_gamma   90.00
#
_symmetry.space_group_name_H-M   'P 1'
#
loop_
_entity.id
_entity.type
_entity.pdbx_description
1 polymer ?
#
loop_
_entity_poly.entity_id
_entity_poly.type
_entity_poly.pdbx_seq_one_letter_code
_entity_poly.pdbx_strand_id
1 'polypeptide(L)'
;MENCTDLAVESYENGGKTVLDGVKVEENGKITTVTVFNKKGAQALGKAVGKYITYCSDASIDDSQIFDGRLDELSEILTSLLPQNIKSVLVAGLGNTDITADALGPKVVNYVLATRHIINDYNNDNKYFSDFFNVSSISTGVLGDTGIESAEIIKGVVNQINPDCVIAVDALAASSASRLGNTVQLCNAGISPGSGVGNHRHEISENTLGIPVISIGIPTVVSTSVIKGKNGGDGMFVTPREIDRIIEHGAKLIAMTVNVCLQKNIDAKDLFSLVG
;
A
#
# COMPACT_ATOMS: atom_id res chain seq x y z
N MET A 1 -24.26 8.94 -5.53
CA MET A 1 -22.86 8.66 -5.85
C MET A 1 -22.05 8.95 -4.62
N GLU A 2 -21.34 7.92 -4.19
CA GLU A 2 -20.76 7.69 -2.87
C GLU A 2 -19.58 8.63 -2.59
N ASN A 3 -19.33 8.86 -1.29
CA ASN A 3 -18.02 9.31 -0.84
C ASN A 3 -16.98 8.26 -1.28
N CYS A 4 -16.30 8.48 -2.41
CA CYS A 4 -15.25 7.59 -2.88
C CYS A 4 -14.08 7.61 -1.88
N THR A 5 -13.87 6.49 -1.19
CA THR A 5 -12.74 6.27 -0.29
C THR A 5 -12.16 4.89 -0.52
N ASP A 6 -10.84 4.80 -0.51
CA ASP A 6 -10.13 3.52 -0.53
C ASP A 6 -10.01 2.90 0.87
N LEU A 7 -10.22 3.69 1.92
CA LEU A 7 -10.10 3.23 3.30
C LEU A 7 -11.30 2.38 3.73
N ALA A 8 -11.04 1.19 4.24
CA ALA A 8 -12.07 0.29 4.75
C ALA A 8 -12.74 0.87 6.01
N VAL A 9 -11.96 1.51 6.90
CA VAL A 9 -12.49 2.17 8.10
C VAL A 9 -13.46 3.29 7.74
N GLU A 10 -13.16 4.10 6.72
CA GLU A 10 -14.05 5.18 6.30
C GLU A 10 -15.30 4.65 5.61
N SER A 11 -15.21 3.54 4.89
CA SER A 11 -16.39 2.88 4.31
C SER A 11 -17.37 2.44 5.40
N TYR A 12 -16.84 1.93 6.51
CA TYR A 12 -17.62 1.60 7.71
C TYR A 12 -18.19 2.84 8.42
N GLU A 13 -17.39 3.90 8.56
CA GLU A 13 -17.81 5.18 9.16
C GLU A 13 -18.94 5.85 8.37
N ASN A 14 -18.80 5.91 7.04
CA ASN A 14 -19.79 6.47 6.12
C ASN A 14 -21.10 5.65 6.12
N GLY A 15 -21.03 4.35 6.41
CA GLY A 15 -22.19 3.48 6.65
C GLY A 15 -22.87 3.66 8.02
N GLY A 16 -22.45 4.66 8.81
CA GLY A 16 -23.03 4.99 10.11
C GLY A 16 -22.56 4.11 11.26
N LYS A 17 -21.43 3.41 11.11
CA LYS A 17 -20.86 2.49 12.14
C LYS A 17 -21.86 1.45 12.65
N THR A 18 -22.73 0.98 11.75
CA THR A 18 -23.73 -0.04 12.08
C THR A 18 -23.15 -1.43 11.96
N VAL A 19 -23.71 -2.41 12.67
CA VAL A 19 -23.30 -3.82 12.52
C VAL A 19 -23.63 -4.27 11.10
N LEU A 20 -22.60 -4.57 10.32
CA LEU A 20 -22.72 -5.10 8.96
C LEU A 20 -22.51 -6.63 9.01
N ASP A 21 -23.48 -7.39 8.53
CA ASP A 21 -23.35 -8.85 8.43
C ASP A 21 -22.14 -9.21 7.55
N GLY A 22 -21.24 -10.05 8.06
CA GLY A 22 -20.01 -10.43 7.38
C GLY A 22 -18.84 -9.45 7.51
N VAL A 23 -18.94 -8.43 8.39
CA VAL A 23 -17.84 -7.48 8.69
C VAL A 23 -17.59 -7.43 10.20
N LYS A 24 -16.32 -7.42 10.61
CA LYS A 24 -15.90 -7.16 12.00
C LYS A 24 -14.92 -6.00 12.02
N VAL A 25 -15.12 -5.08 12.96
CA VAL A 25 -14.26 -3.92 13.17
C VAL A 25 -13.68 -3.99 14.59
N GLU A 26 -12.36 -3.82 14.70
CA GLU A 26 -11.62 -3.82 15.96
C GLU A 26 -10.74 -2.58 16.04
N GLU A 27 -10.89 -1.77 17.09
CA GLU A 27 -10.13 -0.55 17.31
C GLU A 27 -9.17 -0.76 18.48
N ASN A 28 -7.88 -0.47 18.28
CA ASN A 28 -6.84 -0.54 19.30
C ASN A 28 -5.89 0.66 19.15
N GLY A 29 -6.18 1.74 19.89
CA GLY A 29 -5.40 2.98 19.81
C GLY A 29 -5.37 3.55 18.39
N LYS A 30 -4.17 3.61 17.81
CA LYS A 30 -3.90 4.11 16.45
C LYS A 30 -4.27 3.13 15.34
N ILE A 31 -4.57 1.87 15.68
CA ILE A 31 -4.80 0.80 14.73
C ILE A 31 -6.29 0.45 14.69
N THR A 32 -6.87 0.44 13.49
CA THR A 32 -8.22 -0.09 13.25
C THR A 32 -8.14 -1.25 12.27
N THR A 33 -8.68 -2.40 12.64
CA THR A 33 -8.76 -3.59 11.78
C THR A 33 -10.20 -3.79 11.33
N VAL A 34 -10.42 -3.81 10.01
CA VAL A 34 -11.69 -4.17 9.39
C VAL A 34 -11.51 -5.51 8.67
N THR A 35 -12.23 -6.54 9.11
CA THR A 35 -12.22 -7.87 8.49
C THR A 35 -13.52 -8.11 7.76
N VAL A 36 -13.44 -8.38 6.46
CA VAL A 36 -14.57 -8.75 5.61
C VAL A 36 -14.51 -10.25 5.37
N PHE A 37 -15.51 -11.00 5.86
CA PHE A 37 -15.49 -12.46 5.87
C PHE A 37 -16.13 -13.10 4.64
N ASN A 38 -17.06 -12.42 3.97
CA ASN A 38 -17.87 -13.03 2.93
C ASN A 38 -18.38 -12.01 1.91
N LYS A 39 -18.99 -12.52 0.83
CA LYS A 39 -19.53 -11.70 -0.27
C LYS A 39 -20.61 -10.70 0.17
N LYS A 40 -21.41 -11.03 1.20
CA LYS A 40 -22.42 -10.10 1.73
C LYS A 40 -21.76 -8.92 2.42
N GLY A 41 -20.76 -9.19 3.28
CA GLY A 41 -19.95 -8.15 3.91
C GLY A 41 -19.21 -7.31 2.89
N ALA A 42 -18.70 -7.94 1.83
CA ALA A 42 -18.03 -7.25 0.75
C ALA A 42 -18.95 -6.27 0.00
N GLN A 43 -20.17 -6.72 -0.32
CA GLN A 43 -21.19 -5.88 -0.94
C GLN A 43 -21.67 -4.76 -0.01
N ALA A 44 -21.84 -5.05 1.29
CA ALA A 44 -22.31 -4.09 2.28
C ALA A 44 -21.27 -3.00 2.58
N LEU A 45 -19.98 -3.35 2.62
CA LEU A 45 -18.90 -2.43 2.89
C LEU A 45 -18.34 -1.75 1.61
N GLY A 46 -18.53 -2.37 0.44
CA GLY A 46 -17.89 -1.92 -0.80
C GLY A 46 -16.40 -2.25 -0.86
N LYS A 47 -15.96 -3.30 -0.16
CA LYS A 47 -14.56 -3.76 -0.09
C LYS A 47 -14.49 -5.26 -0.30
N ALA A 48 -13.45 -5.76 -0.95
CA ALA A 48 -13.28 -7.19 -1.18
C ALA A 48 -13.13 -7.98 0.15
N VAL A 49 -13.29 -9.29 0.07
CA VAL A 49 -13.06 -10.19 1.21
C VAL A 49 -11.59 -10.13 1.59
N GLY A 50 -11.30 -9.91 2.87
CA GLY A 50 -9.94 -9.76 3.36
C GLY A 50 -9.87 -8.99 4.67
N LYS A 51 -8.64 -8.79 5.14
CA LYS A 51 -8.31 -8.05 6.35
C LYS A 51 -7.64 -6.74 5.96
N TYR A 52 -8.25 -5.63 6.36
CA TYR A 52 -7.78 -4.27 6.16
C TYR A 52 -7.34 -3.72 7.52
N ILE A 53 -6.10 -3.26 7.61
CA ILE A 53 -5.54 -2.70 8.83
C ILE A 53 -5.11 -1.28 8.53
N THR A 54 -5.77 -0.32 9.18
CA THR A 54 -5.50 1.11 9.05
C THR A 54 -4.75 1.59 10.27
N TYR A 55 -3.56 2.14 10.05
CA TYR A 55 -2.76 2.86 11.03
C TYR A 55 -3.00 4.36 10.87
N CYS A 56 -3.39 5.06 11.93
CA CYS A 56 -3.62 6.49 11.94
C CYS A 56 -2.74 7.15 13.01
N SER A 57 -1.81 7.99 12.60
CA SER A 57 -0.96 8.76 13.51
C SER A 57 -1.56 10.14 13.78
N ASP A 58 -1.39 10.64 15.01
CA ASP A 58 -1.72 12.01 15.38
C ASP A 58 -0.76 13.04 14.77
N ALA A 59 0.43 12.59 14.35
CA ALA A 59 1.46 13.41 13.72
C ALA A 59 1.61 13.04 12.24
N SER A 60 1.76 14.05 11.38
CA SER A 60 2.10 13.88 9.97
C SER A 60 3.39 13.07 9.78
N ILE A 61 3.54 12.41 8.63
CA ILE A 61 4.75 11.64 8.34
C ILE A 61 5.92 12.60 8.08
N ASP A 62 6.93 12.56 8.96
CA ASP A 62 8.17 13.34 8.87
C ASP A 62 9.40 12.44 9.06
N ASP A 63 10.50 12.76 8.37
CA ASP A 63 11.74 11.97 8.39
C ASP A 63 12.32 11.88 9.81
N SER A 64 12.20 12.94 10.61
CA SER A 64 12.65 12.97 12.01
C SER A 64 11.88 11.99 12.92
N GLN A 65 10.75 11.46 12.44
CA GLN A 65 9.82 10.63 13.20
C GLN A 65 9.72 9.20 12.67
N ILE A 66 10.52 8.80 11.67
CA ILE A 66 10.48 7.42 11.15
C ILE A 66 10.72 6.40 12.27
N PHE A 67 11.60 6.71 13.24
CA PHE A 67 11.95 5.85 14.36
C PHE A 67 11.19 6.15 15.66
N ASP A 68 10.01 6.80 15.60
CA ASP A 68 9.21 7.14 16.78
C ASP A 68 8.33 5.98 17.31
N GLY A 69 8.54 4.78 16.78
CA GLY A 69 7.75 3.57 17.05
C GLY A 69 6.76 3.22 15.92
N ARG A 70 6.41 4.17 15.04
CA ARG A 70 5.48 3.88 13.93
C ARG A 70 6.02 2.83 12.95
N LEU A 71 7.33 2.81 12.73
CA LEU A 71 7.97 1.84 11.84
C LEU A 71 7.83 0.41 12.36
N ASP A 72 7.98 0.23 13.68
CA ASP A 72 7.83 -1.08 14.33
C ASP A 72 6.37 -1.54 14.25
N GLU A 73 5.41 -0.67 14.59
CA GLU A 73 3.97 -0.97 14.50
C GLU A 73 3.56 -1.35 13.07
N LEU A 74 4.01 -0.60 12.06
CA LEU A 74 3.73 -0.89 10.65
C LEU A 74 4.40 -2.19 10.17
N SER A 75 5.62 -2.47 10.63
CA SER A 75 6.34 -3.71 10.32
C SER A 75 5.65 -4.94 10.91
N GLU A 76 5.13 -4.83 12.14
CA GLU A 76 4.31 -5.87 12.77
C GLU A 76 3.00 -6.10 12.03
N ILE A 77 2.32 -5.02 11.61
CA ILE A 77 1.11 -5.10 10.80
C ILE A 77 1.40 -5.84 9.48
N LEU A 78 2.44 -5.43 8.75
CA LEU A 78 2.83 -6.08 7.50
C LEU A 78 3.17 -7.56 7.72
N THR A 79 3.93 -7.87 8.76
CA THR A 79 4.28 -9.25 9.15
C THR A 79 3.02 -10.09 9.40
N SER A 80 1.98 -9.51 10.02
CA SER A 80 0.71 -10.20 10.30
C SER A 80 -0.12 -10.51 9.04
N LEU A 81 0.15 -9.82 7.93
CA LEU A 81 -0.54 -10.00 6.65
C LEU A 81 0.24 -10.91 5.70
N LEU A 82 1.56 -11.04 5.88
CA LEU A 82 2.41 -11.89 5.04
C LEU A 82 2.08 -13.39 5.22
N PRO A 83 2.05 -14.16 4.12
CA PRO A 83 1.97 -15.61 4.21
C PRO A 83 3.18 -16.18 4.96
N GLN A 84 2.97 -17.29 5.66
CA GLN A 84 4.05 -17.96 6.38
C GLN A 84 5.02 -18.64 5.42
N ASN A 85 6.31 -18.68 5.77
CA ASN A 85 7.37 -19.39 5.03
C ASN A 85 7.60 -18.93 3.58
N ILE A 86 7.24 -17.69 3.23
CA ILE A 86 7.64 -17.08 1.96
C ILE A 86 9.16 -16.88 1.91
N LYS A 87 9.75 -17.00 0.73
CA LYS A 87 11.18 -16.85 0.49
C LYS A 87 11.50 -15.67 -0.43
N SER A 88 10.52 -15.21 -1.19
CA SER A 88 10.67 -14.15 -2.18
C SER A 88 9.46 -13.24 -2.27
N VAL A 89 9.70 -11.94 -2.47
CA VAL A 89 8.67 -10.91 -2.62
C VAL A 89 8.97 -10.05 -3.85
N LEU A 90 7.91 -9.70 -4.58
CA LEU A 90 7.92 -8.63 -5.57
C LEU A 90 7.19 -7.41 -5.03
N VAL A 91 7.89 -6.28 -4.90
CA VAL A 91 7.29 -4.99 -4.54
C VAL A 91 6.93 -4.24 -5.83
N ALA A 92 5.64 -4.02 -6.06
CA ALA A 92 5.13 -3.35 -7.25
C ALA A 92 4.62 -1.94 -6.91
N GLY A 93 5.32 -0.92 -7.40
CA GLY A 93 4.92 0.47 -7.30
C GLY A 93 3.92 0.86 -8.40
N LEU A 94 2.74 1.27 -7.98
CA LEU A 94 1.64 1.74 -8.82
C LEU A 94 1.53 3.27 -8.76
N GLY A 95 1.08 3.87 -9.86
CA GLY A 95 0.79 5.29 -9.95
C GLY A 95 1.60 6.02 -11.01
N ASN A 96 1.34 7.32 -11.15
CA ASN A 96 1.91 8.19 -12.16
C ASN A 96 2.94 9.16 -11.54
N THR A 97 4.18 9.14 -12.02
CA THR A 97 5.22 10.09 -11.57
C THR A 97 4.95 11.54 -11.96
N ASP A 98 4.15 11.78 -13.01
CA ASP A 98 3.81 13.12 -13.50
C ASP A 98 2.72 13.81 -12.64
N ILE A 99 2.02 13.04 -11.80
CA ILE A 99 1.02 13.56 -10.87
C ILE A 99 1.57 13.33 -9.46
N THR A 100 2.04 14.40 -8.79
CA THR A 100 2.69 14.28 -7.47
C THR A 100 1.86 13.43 -6.50
N ALA A 101 0.55 13.70 -6.39
CA ALA A 101 -0.33 12.99 -5.46
C ALA A 101 -0.50 11.48 -5.76
N ASP A 102 -0.13 11.05 -6.96
CA ASP A 102 -0.20 9.66 -7.45
C ASP A 102 1.19 9.00 -7.54
N ALA A 103 2.26 9.73 -7.23
CA ALA A 103 3.64 9.26 -7.42
C ALA A 103 4.15 8.34 -6.27
N LEU A 104 3.30 7.96 -5.32
CA LEU A 104 3.70 7.24 -4.11
C LEU A 104 4.36 5.89 -4.43
N GLY A 105 3.73 5.04 -5.23
CA GLY A 105 4.27 3.71 -5.56
C GLY A 105 5.62 3.77 -6.27
N PRO A 106 5.79 4.54 -7.37
CA PRO A 106 7.09 4.75 -8.00
C PRO A 106 8.16 5.26 -7.03
N LYS A 107 7.80 6.18 -6.13
CA LYS A 107 8.73 6.70 -5.12
C LYS A 107 9.14 5.66 -4.10
N VAL A 108 8.20 4.83 -3.62
CA VAL A 108 8.49 3.73 -2.69
C VAL A 108 9.52 2.76 -3.27
N VAL A 109 9.38 2.41 -4.55
CA VAL A 109 10.29 1.48 -5.23
C VAL A 109 11.75 1.96 -5.18
N ASN A 110 12.01 3.27 -5.19
CA ASN A 110 13.37 3.82 -5.09
C ASN A 110 14.06 3.56 -3.74
N TYR A 111 13.28 3.37 -2.67
CA TYR A 111 13.79 3.15 -1.32
C TYR A 111 13.70 1.67 -0.88
N VAL A 112 13.16 0.79 -1.72
CA VAL A 112 13.12 -0.65 -1.44
C VAL A 112 14.48 -1.27 -1.73
N LEU A 113 15.04 -1.99 -0.74
CA LEU A 113 16.31 -2.69 -0.92
C LEU A 113 16.09 -3.94 -1.78
N ALA A 114 16.29 -3.81 -3.08
CA ALA A 114 16.22 -4.94 -4.02
C ALA A 114 17.47 -5.82 -3.89
N THR A 115 17.28 -7.10 -3.60
CA THR A 115 18.36 -8.06 -3.28
C THR A 115 18.39 -9.27 -4.20
N ARG A 116 17.35 -9.47 -5.03
CA ARG A 116 17.26 -10.62 -5.95
C ARG A 116 18.50 -10.81 -6.81
N HIS A 117 19.08 -9.72 -7.32
CA HIS A 117 20.27 -9.76 -8.15
C HIS A 117 21.51 -10.18 -7.35
N ILE A 118 21.67 -9.67 -6.13
CA ILE A 118 22.76 -10.03 -5.20
C ILE A 118 22.72 -11.53 -4.90
N ILE A 119 21.55 -12.06 -4.54
CA ILE A 119 21.41 -13.47 -4.18
C ILE A 119 21.72 -14.39 -5.38
N ASN A 120 21.28 -14.01 -6.59
CA ASN A 120 21.48 -14.82 -7.79
C ASN A 120 22.93 -14.75 -8.32
N ASP A 121 23.60 -13.60 -8.21
CA ASP A 121 24.96 -13.41 -8.71
C ASP A 121 26.01 -14.09 -7.82
N TYR A 122 25.73 -14.25 -6.52
CA TYR A 122 26.66 -14.82 -5.54
C TYR A 122 26.45 -16.31 -5.22
N ASN A 123 25.98 -17.09 -6.20
CA ASN A 123 25.88 -18.56 -6.08
C ASN A 123 27.24 -19.20 -5.73
N ASN A 124 27.48 -19.36 -4.41
CA ASN A 124 28.36 -20.30 -3.68
C ASN A 124 29.58 -19.77 -2.88
N ASP A 125 30.06 -18.53 -3.05
CA ASP A 125 31.34 -18.13 -2.40
C ASP A 125 31.25 -17.05 -1.32
N ASN A 126 30.11 -16.36 -1.14
CA ASN A 126 30.04 -15.21 -0.24
C ASN A 126 28.91 -15.31 0.80
N LYS A 127 29.22 -15.95 1.94
CA LYS A 127 28.29 -16.15 3.08
C LYS A 127 27.70 -14.86 3.66
N TYR A 128 28.29 -13.69 3.37
CA TYR A 128 27.78 -12.41 3.87
C TYR A 128 26.42 -12.03 3.27
N PHE A 129 26.08 -12.54 2.07
CA PHE A 129 24.85 -12.19 1.36
C PHE A 129 23.76 -13.28 1.44
N SER A 130 24.05 -14.43 2.08
CA SER A 130 23.07 -15.52 2.21
C SER A 130 21.88 -15.19 3.12
N ASP A 131 22.04 -14.18 3.97
CA ASP A 131 21.07 -13.81 4.99
C ASP A 131 20.07 -12.74 4.51
N PHE A 132 20.22 -12.26 3.26
CA PHE A 132 19.24 -11.36 2.64
C PHE A 132 17.97 -12.12 2.27
N PHE A 133 16.82 -11.53 2.60
CA PHE A 133 15.55 -11.96 2.05
C PHE A 133 15.48 -11.60 0.56
N ASN A 134 14.94 -12.46 -0.30
CA ASN A 134 14.89 -12.25 -1.75
C ASN A 134 13.80 -11.23 -2.13
N VAL A 135 14.22 -10.00 -2.42
CA VAL A 135 13.33 -8.90 -2.79
C VAL A 135 13.62 -8.46 -4.22
N SER A 136 12.57 -8.37 -5.01
CA SER A 136 12.57 -7.68 -6.30
C SER A 136 11.59 -6.52 -6.23
N SER A 137 11.84 -5.46 -7.00
CA SER A 137 10.94 -4.32 -7.08
C SER A 137 10.78 -3.84 -8.51
N ILE A 138 9.61 -3.28 -8.81
CA ILE A 138 9.29 -2.71 -10.12
C ILE A 138 8.30 -1.56 -9.98
N SER A 139 8.47 -0.50 -10.76
CA SER A 139 7.41 0.49 -11.00
C SER A 139 6.78 0.23 -12.35
N THR A 140 5.45 0.20 -12.39
CA THR A 140 4.70 -0.21 -13.60
C THR A 140 4.47 0.92 -14.62
N GLY A 141 4.66 2.17 -14.21
CA GLY A 141 4.19 3.33 -14.96
C GLY A 141 2.66 3.35 -15.10
N VAL A 142 2.16 4.11 -16.07
CA VAL A 142 0.73 4.15 -16.40
C VAL A 142 0.46 3.72 -17.83
N LEU A 143 -0.79 3.29 -18.09
CA LEU A 143 -1.26 2.87 -19.42
C LEU A 143 -0.92 3.87 -20.53
N GLY A 144 -1.00 5.18 -20.23
CA GLY A 144 -0.69 6.24 -21.18
C GLY A 144 0.76 6.24 -21.68
N ASP A 145 1.70 5.74 -20.87
CA ASP A 145 3.12 5.72 -21.17
C ASP A 145 3.53 4.41 -21.85
N THR A 146 3.00 3.30 -21.33
CA THR A 146 3.44 1.95 -21.69
C THR A 146 2.56 1.28 -22.74
N GLY A 147 1.30 1.69 -22.85
CA GLY A 147 0.26 0.99 -23.62
C GLY A 147 -0.15 -0.36 -23.03
N ILE A 148 0.30 -0.69 -21.81
CA ILE A 148 0.04 -1.96 -21.11
C ILE A 148 -0.52 -1.65 -19.73
N GLU A 149 -1.56 -2.38 -19.30
CA GLU A 149 -2.13 -2.18 -17.97
C GLU A 149 -1.14 -2.62 -16.87
N SER A 150 -1.08 -1.88 -15.76
CA SER A 150 -0.18 -2.18 -14.65
C SER A 150 -0.34 -3.62 -14.13
N ALA A 151 -1.59 -4.13 -14.12
CA ALA A 151 -1.89 -5.51 -13.73
C ALA A 151 -1.28 -6.54 -14.69
N GLU A 152 -1.25 -6.26 -15.99
CA GLU A 152 -0.62 -7.13 -17.00
C GLU A 152 0.90 -7.14 -16.86
N ILE A 153 1.52 -5.97 -16.62
CA ILE A 153 2.96 -5.86 -16.36
C ILE A 153 3.32 -6.71 -15.13
N ILE A 154 2.59 -6.53 -14.02
CA ILE A 154 2.84 -7.29 -12.78
C ILE A 154 2.63 -8.77 -13.03
N LYS A 155 1.56 -9.18 -13.71
CA LYS A 155 1.31 -10.59 -14.02
C LYS A 155 2.44 -11.19 -14.87
N GLY A 156 2.94 -10.45 -15.87
CA GLY A 156 4.06 -10.86 -16.69
C GLY A 156 5.33 -11.10 -15.86
N VAL A 157 5.66 -10.17 -14.97
CA VAL A 157 6.81 -10.30 -14.06
C VAL A 157 6.63 -11.47 -13.10
N VAL A 158 5.45 -11.60 -12.48
CA VAL A 158 5.12 -12.71 -11.57
C VAL A 158 5.33 -14.06 -12.27
N ASN A 159 4.81 -14.23 -13.48
CA ASN A 159 4.98 -15.47 -14.25
C ASN A 159 6.46 -15.75 -14.59
N GLN A 160 7.26 -14.70 -14.78
CA GLN A 160 8.66 -14.83 -15.16
C GLN A 160 9.58 -15.15 -13.97
N ILE A 161 9.38 -14.48 -12.83
CA ILE A 161 10.30 -14.58 -11.68
C ILE A 161 9.76 -15.46 -10.53
N ASN A 162 8.47 -15.82 -10.59
CA ASN A 162 7.77 -16.68 -9.62
C ASN A 162 8.00 -16.25 -8.15
N PRO A 163 7.66 -15.01 -7.76
CA PRO A 163 7.75 -14.59 -6.37
C PRO A 163 6.67 -15.30 -5.53
N ASP A 164 6.92 -15.51 -4.24
CA ASP A 164 5.94 -16.16 -3.34
C ASP A 164 4.80 -15.20 -2.93
N CYS A 165 5.01 -13.90 -3.02
CA CYS A 165 4.05 -12.85 -2.65
C CYS A 165 4.33 -11.55 -3.42
N VAL A 166 3.29 -10.77 -3.69
CA VAL A 166 3.39 -9.40 -4.21
C VAL A 166 2.98 -8.40 -3.14
N ILE A 167 3.78 -7.36 -2.94
CA ILE A 167 3.40 -6.16 -2.20
C ILE A 167 3.14 -5.05 -3.20
N ALA A 168 1.86 -4.74 -3.46
CA ALA A 168 1.45 -3.63 -4.32
C ALA A 168 1.38 -2.34 -3.49
N VAL A 169 1.95 -1.26 -3.99
CA VAL A 169 2.00 0.02 -3.29
C VAL A 169 1.38 1.11 -4.15
N ASP A 170 0.37 1.81 -3.63
CA ASP A 170 -0.41 2.81 -4.37
C ASP A 170 -0.82 3.99 -3.49
N ALA A 171 -1.07 5.13 -4.12
CA ALA A 171 -1.70 6.27 -3.46
C ALA A 171 -3.21 6.00 -3.27
N LEU A 172 -3.77 6.42 -2.14
CA LEU A 172 -5.17 6.17 -1.80
C LEU A 172 -5.99 7.48 -1.81
N ALA A 173 -7.30 7.34 -1.98
CA ALA A 173 -8.25 8.41 -1.72
C ALA A 173 -8.91 8.23 -0.34
N ALA A 174 -9.07 9.34 0.39
CA ALA A 174 -9.87 9.40 1.61
C ALA A 174 -11.15 10.21 1.40
N SER A 175 -12.09 10.03 2.33
CA SER A 175 -13.30 10.83 2.50
C SER A 175 -13.15 11.87 3.62
N SER A 176 -12.08 11.82 4.41
CA SER A 176 -11.69 12.88 5.35
C SER A 176 -10.31 13.46 5.04
N ALA A 177 -10.24 14.80 4.97
CA ALA A 177 -8.97 15.52 4.82
C ALA A 177 -8.02 15.30 5.99
N SER A 178 -8.55 14.95 7.18
CA SER A 178 -7.73 14.68 8.36
C SER A 178 -6.89 13.41 8.27
N ARG A 179 -7.10 12.57 7.23
CA ARG A 179 -6.37 11.32 7.01
C ARG A 179 -5.25 11.44 5.98
N LEU A 180 -5.12 12.60 5.33
CA LEU A 180 -4.13 12.81 4.27
C LEU A 180 -2.73 12.89 4.87
N GLY A 181 -1.85 11.99 4.45
CA GLY A 181 -0.43 11.99 4.85
C GLY A 181 -0.11 11.64 6.30
N ASN A 182 -1.08 11.11 7.06
CA ASN A 182 -0.89 10.59 8.44
C ASN A 182 -1.53 9.21 8.64
N THR A 183 -2.12 8.64 7.59
CA THR A 183 -2.79 7.34 7.61
C THR A 183 -2.08 6.38 6.66
N VAL A 184 -1.86 5.14 7.08
CA VAL A 184 -1.37 4.05 6.23
C VAL A 184 -2.37 2.90 6.29
N GLN A 185 -2.79 2.37 5.16
CA GLN A 185 -3.60 1.16 5.10
C GLN A 185 -2.82 0.01 4.49
N LEU A 186 -2.86 -1.13 5.16
CA LEU A 186 -2.34 -2.40 4.67
C LEU A 186 -3.49 -3.40 4.56
N CYS A 187 -3.57 -4.18 3.47
CA CYS A 187 -4.56 -5.25 3.38
C CYS A 187 -4.09 -6.44 2.54
N ASN A 188 -4.69 -7.61 2.74
CA ASN A 188 -4.42 -8.81 1.96
C ASN A 188 -5.47 -9.11 0.88
N ALA A 189 -6.36 -8.16 0.60
CA ALA A 189 -7.41 -8.32 -0.41
C ALA A 189 -6.92 -7.96 -1.83
N GLY A 190 -5.68 -7.50 -1.97
CA GLY A 190 -5.18 -6.86 -3.18
C GLY A 190 -5.63 -5.41 -3.31
N ILE A 191 -5.52 -4.86 -4.51
CA ILE A 191 -5.87 -3.47 -4.82
C ILE A 191 -6.48 -3.36 -6.22
N SER A 192 -7.40 -2.41 -6.40
CA SER A 192 -7.89 -1.99 -7.71
C SER A 192 -7.41 -0.56 -7.96
N PRO A 193 -6.36 -0.35 -8.77
CA PRO A 193 -5.74 0.95 -8.91
C PRO A 193 -6.75 2.00 -9.40
N GLY A 194 -6.78 3.15 -8.74
CA GLY A 194 -7.68 4.26 -9.06
C GLY A 194 -9.13 4.12 -8.54
N SER A 195 -9.45 3.10 -7.74
CA SER A 195 -10.82 2.87 -7.25
C SER A 195 -11.41 4.05 -6.49
N GLY A 196 -10.60 4.71 -5.66
CA GLY A 196 -11.02 5.86 -4.87
C GLY A 196 -11.15 7.16 -5.67
N VAL A 197 -10.67 7.18 -6.91
CA VAL A 197 -10.82 8.30 -7.84
C VAL A 197 -11.82 8.03 -8.97
N GLY A 198 -12.58 6.93 -8.88
CA GLY A 198 -13.61 6.55 -9.86
C GLY A 198 -13.09 5.85 -11.11
N ASN A 199 -11.80 5.51 -11.16
CA ASN A 199 -11.21 4.69 -12.21
C ASN A 199 -11.15 3.24 -11.74
N HIS A 200 -11.94 2.36 -12.33
CA HIS A 200 -11.81 0.92 -12.08
C HIS A 200 -10.81 0.32 -13.07
N ARG A 201 -9.51 0.39 -12.75
CA ARG A 201 -8.50 -0.41 -13.47
C ARG A 201 -8.58 -1.88 -13.05
N HIS A 202 -7.87 -2.73 -13.80
CA HIS A 202 -7.82 -4.16 -13.53
C HIS A 202 -7.28 -4.45 -12.12
N GLU A 203 -8.01 -5.32 -11.41
CA GLU A 203 -7.70 -5.77 -10.06
C GLU A 203 -6.33 -6.48 -9.99
N ILE A 204 -5.54 -6.15 -8.98
CA ILE A 204 -4.29 -6.80 -8.64
C ILE A 204 -4.51 -7.50 -7.30
N SER A 205 -4.83 -8.79 -7.34
CA SER A 205 -5.14 -9.60 -6.17
C SER A 205 -4.70 -11.04 -6.36
N GLU A 206 -4.84 -11.85 -5.32
CA GLU A 206 -4.57 -13.29 -5.40
C GLU A 206 -5.42 -13.97 -6.50
N ASN A 207 -6.64 -13.50 -6.73
CA ASN A 207 -7.51 -14.04 -7.77
C ASN A 207 -6.96 -13.81 -9.19
N THR A 208 -6.30 -12.67 -9.43
CA THR A 208 -5.78 -12.31 -10.76
C THR A 208 -4.33 -12.78 -10.94
N LEU A 209 -3.51 -12.71 -9.91
CA LEU A 209 -2.09 -13.09 -9.95
C LEU A 209 -1.85 -14.58 -9.65
N GLY A 210 -2.75 -15.26 -8.93
CA GLY A 210 -2.60 -16.65 -8.53
C GLY A 210 -1.60 -16.89 -7.38
N ILE A 211 -1.10 -15.81 -6.78
CA ILE A 211 -0.22 -15.79 -5.61
C ILE A 211 -0.70 -14.71 -4.63
N PRO A 212 -0.39 -14.81 -3.32
CA PRO A 212 -0.79 -13.82 -2.34
C PRO A 212 -0.40 -12.39 -2.72
N VAL A 213 -1.32 -11.45 -2.50
CA VAL A 213 -1.11 -10.02 -2.75
C VAL A 213 -1.47 -9.21 -1.51
N ILE A 214 -0.52 -8.39 -1.06
CA ILE A 214 -0.72 -7.40 -0.02
C ILE A 214 -0.68 -6.03 -0.67
N SER A 215 -1.62 -5.15 -0.34
CA SER A 215 -1.56 -3.74 -0.74
C SER A 215 -1.15 -2.87 0.43
N ILE A 216 -0.34 -1.84 0.17
CA ILE A 216 0.01 -0.78 1.13
C ILE A 216 -0.27 0.57 0.46
N GLY A 217 -0.86 1.52 1.19
CA GLY A 217 -1.06 2.85 0.64
C GLY A 217 -1.29 3.94 1.68
N ILE A 218 -1.04 5.18 1.27
CA ILE A 218 -1.29 6.40 2.04
C ILE A 218 -2.34 7.22 1.31
N PRO A 219 -3.36 7.75 2.02
CA PRO A 219 -4.28 8.69 1.43
C PRO A 219 -3.58 10.01 1.08
N THR A 220 -3.68 10.42 -0.18
CA THR A 220 -3.06 11.64 -0.71
C THR A 220 -4.09 12.65 -1.21
N VAL A 221 -5.29 12.19 -1.54
CA VAL A 221 -6.37 13.00 -2.10
C VAL A 221 -7.70 12.79 -1.40
N VAL A 222 -8.56 13.81 -1.45
CA VAL A 222 -9.98 13.72 -1.13
C VAL A 222 -10.81 14.21 -2.31
N SER A 223 -11.99 13.63 -2.53
CA SER A 223 -12.92 14.13 -3.56
C SER A 223 -13.50 15.50 -3.17
N THR A 224 -13.62 16.41 -4.12
CA THR A 224 -14.26 17.72 -3.91
C THR A 224 -15.74 17.64 -3.54
N SER A 225 -16.41 16.52 -3.86
CA SER A 225 -17.79 16.23 -3.45
C SER A 225 -17.94 16.21 -1.93
N VAL A 226 -16.88 15.81 -1.21
CA VAL A 226 -16.81 15.85 0.26
C VAL A 226 -16.83 17.29 0.77
N ILE A 227 -16.22 18.22 0.05
CA ILE A 227 -15.99 19.60 0.50
C ILE A 227 -17.15 20.52 0.10
N LYS A 228 -17.64 20.43 -1.13
CA LYS A 228 -18.66 21.35 -1.69
C LYS A 228 -20.08 20.77 -1.72
N GLY A 229 -20.27 19.55 -1.22
CA GLY A 229 -21.51 18.80 -1.40
C GLY A 229 -21.77 18.45 -2.87
N LYS A 230 -22.96 17.89 -3.16
CA LYS A 230 -23.34 17.31 -4.46
C LYS A 230 -23.26 18.24 -5.70
N ASN A 231 -22.95 19.53 -5.51
CA ASN A 231 -22.82 20.52 -6.59
C ASN A 231 -21.35 20.87 -6.92
N GLY A 232 -20.38 20.26 -6.24
CA GLY A 232 -18.96 20.37 -6.58
C GLY A 232 -18.64 19.42 -7.75
N GLY A 233 -18.03 19.97 -8.81
CA GLY A 233 -17.83 19.26 -10.09
C GLY A 233 -17.30 17.83 -9.94
N ASP A 234 -17.99 16.90 -10.60
CA ASP A 234 -17.61 15.49 -10.67
C ASP A 234 -16.19 15.37 -11.23
N GLY A 235 -15.34 14.58 -10.55
CA GLY A 235 -13.99 14.25 -11.02
C GLY A 235 -12.86 15.17 -10.55
N MET A 236 -13.11 16.16 -9.68
CA MET A 236 -12.03 16.97 -9.10
C MET A 236 -11.61 16.46 -7.71
N PHE A 237 -10.30 16.32 -7.53
CA PHE A 237 -9.65 15.92 -6.27
C PHE A 237 -8.90 17.09 -5.64
N VAL A 238 -8.81 17.09 -4.31
CA VAL A 238 -8.02 18.04 -3.53
C VAL A 238 -6.91 17.28 -2.82
N THR A 239 -5.71 17.85 -2.86
CA THR A 239 -4.51 17.36 -2.19
C THR A 239 -3.94 18.46 -1.28
N PRO A 240 -3.21 18.13 -0.20
CA PRO A 240 -2.52 19.14 0.60
C PRO A 240 -1.51 19.92 -0.24
N ARG A 241 -1.26 21.18 0.15
CA ARG A 241 -0.25 22.03 -0.52
C ARG A 241 1.16 21.44 -0.43
N GLU A 242 1.44 20.72 0.64
CA GLU A 242 2.72 20.07 0.93
C GLU A 242 2.76 18.61 0.47
N ILE A 243 1.99 18.27 -0.58
CA ILE A 243 1.88 16.90 -1.08
C ILE A 243 3.23 16.31 -1.48
N ASP A 244 4.16 17.09 -2.03
CA ASP A 244 5.49 16.60 -2.37
C ASP A 244 6.20 16.00 -1.14
N ARG A 245 6.06 16.65 0.02
CA ARG A 245 6.63 16.20 1.29
C ARG A 245 5.93 14.94 1.81
N ILE A 246 4.60 14.89 1.71
CA ILE A 246 3.81 13.72 2.11
C ILE A 246 4.21 12.50 1.29
N ILE A 247 4.38 12.66 -0.02
CA ILE A 247 4.79 11.59 -0.93
C ILE A 247 6.20 11.11 -0.64
N GLU A 248 7.14 12.04 -0.47
CA GLU A 248 8.53 11.72 -0.19
C GLU A 248 8.69 10.97 1.15
N HIS A 249 8.12 11.53 2.23
CA HIS A 249 8.23 10.91 3.55
C HIS A 249 7.38 9.64 3.68
N GLY A 250 6.20 9.64 3.06
CA GLY A 250 5.35 8.45 2.96
C GLY A 250 6.03 7.32 2.21
N ALA A 251 6.76 7.65 1.13
CA ALA A 251 7.50 6.67 0.37
C ALA A 251 8.63 6.05 1.18
N LYS A 252 9.42 6.88 1.87
CA LYS A 252 10.47 6.40 2.79
C LYS A 252 9.89 5.54 3.89
N LEU A 253 8.78 5.95 4.52
CA LEU A 253 8.14 5.18 5.58
C LEU A 253 7.69 3.79 5.09
N ILE A 254 6.94 3.72 3.98
CA ILE A 254 6.46 2.43 3.45
C ILE A 254 7.64 1.55 3.04
N ALA A 255 8.64 2.09 2.34
CA ALA A 255 9.79 1.31 1.92
C ALA A 255 10.58 0.79 3.11
N MET A 256 10.78 1.61 4.15
CA MET A 256 11.42 1.18 5.39
C MET A 256 10.60 0.12 6.12
N THR A 257 9.27 0.23 6.15
CA THR A 257 8.39 -0.82 6.69
C THR A 257 8.62 -2.15 5.96
N VAL A 258 8.66 -2.12 4.62
CA VAL A 258 8.93 -3.32 3.81
C VAL A 258 10.33 -3.87 4.09
N ASN A 259 11.35 -3.01 4.10
CA ASN A 259 12.74 -3.40 4.33
C ASN A 259 12.93 -4.02 5.72
N VAL A 260 12.43 -3.40 6.79
CA VAL A 260 12.53 -3.93 8.16
C VAL A 260 11.76 -5.23 8.33
N CYS A 261 10.57 -5.33 7.71
CA CYS A 261 9.75 -6.53 7.78
C CYS A 261 10.43 -7.75 7.11
N LEU A 262 11.09 -7.53 5.96
CA LEU A 262 11.70 -8.61 5.17
C LEU A 262 13.16 -8.88 5.56
N GLN A 263 13.97 -7.83 5.74
CA GLN A 263 15.41 -7.92 6.06
C GLN A 263 15.65 -7.95 7.56
N LYS A 264 15.05 -8.93 8.25
CA LYS A 264 15.05 -9.04 9.73
C LYS A 264 16.44 -9.13 10.38
N ASN A 265 17.48 -9.42 9.59
CA ASN A 265 18.86 -9.57 10.05
C ASN A 265 19.66 -8.25 10.01
N ILE A 266 19.05 -7.15 9.55
CA ILE A 266 19.70 -5.84 9.41
C ILE A 266 18.98 -4.82 10.30
N ASP A 267 19.74 -4.02 11.05
CA ASP A 267 19.17 -2.97 11.90
C ASP A 267 18.45 -1.91 11.06
N ALA A 268 17.35 -1.36 11.58
CA ALA A 268 16.55 -0.38 10.87
C ALA A 268 17.33 0.89 10.50
N LYS A 269 18.32 1.30 11.30
CA LYS A 269 19.18 2.47 10.99
C LYS A 269 20.19 2.16 9.89
N ASP A 270 20.70 0.95 9.86
CA ASP A 270 21.61 0.49 8.80
C ASP A 270 20.85 0.40 7.47
N LEU A 271 19.64 -0.19 7.49
CA LEU A 271 18.75 -0.20 6.33
C LEU A 271 18.45 1.22 5.85
N PHE A 272 18.12 2.14 6.76
CA PHE A 272 17.86 3.53 6.42
C PHE A 272 19.08 4.21 5.79
N SER A 273 20.30 3.91 6.26
CA SER A 273 21.53 4.46 5.68
C SER A 273 21.87 3.89 4.30
N LEU A 274 21.37 2.70 3.96
CA LEU A 274 21.59 2.05 2.67
C LEU A 274 20.66 2.56 1.57
N VAL A 275 19.42 2.91 1.93
CA VAL A 275 18.37 3.27 0.95
C VAL A 275 17.93 4.73 1.02
N GLY A 276 18.16 5.43 2.15
CA GLY A 276 17.60 6.74 2.48
C GLY A 276 18.30 7.96 1.90
#